data_AF-A0AAF3EQ64-F1
#
_entry.id   AF-A0AAF3EQ64-F1
#
_cell.length_a   1.000
_cell.length_b   1.000
_cell.length_c   1.000
_cell.angle_alpha   90.00
_cell.angle_beta   90.00
_cell.angle_gamma   90.00
#
_symmetry.space_group_name_H-M   'P 1'
#
loop_
_entity.id
_entity.type
_entity.pdbx_description
1 polymer ?
#
loop_
_entity_poly.entity_id
_entity_poly.type
_entity_poly.pdbx_seq_one_letter_code
_entity_poly.pdbx_strand_id
1 'polypeptide(L)'
;MRLFFRYLFPLFSLPFLDGCIRTVPTPTPGNPCQQCTVGQVTFTPASPDRLGSIDATHTNPTIGGDGCLHMVAECIGDEGFTSFMQFNINQGGPVENNPAKRVVEAPLDCRNGQWFYMNRQVNEVNCQEAGNG
;
A
#
# COMPACT_ATOMS: atom_id res chain seq x y z
N MET A 1 -36.40 -54.33 -0.02
CA MET A 1 -35.19 -53.85 -0.74
C MET A 1 -34.63 -52.67 0.05
N ARG A 2 -33.60 -52.90 0.87
CA ARG A 2 -33.02 -51.88 1.75
C ARG A 2 -31.50 -52.09 1.86
N LEU A 3 -30.81 -50.94 1.87
CA LEU A 3 -29.53 -50.62 2.51
C LEU A 3 -28.23 -50.70 1.68
N PHE A 4 -27.76 -49.49 1.34
CA PHE A 4 -26.39 -48.93 1.44
C PHE A 4 -25.20 -49.87 1.58
N PHE A 5 -24.17 -49.67 0.75
CA PHE A 5 -22.78 -49.90 1.16
C PHE A 5 -21.79 -48.89 0.56
N ARG A 6 -20.75 -48.67 1.35
CA ARG A 6 -19.75 -47.61 1.41
C ARG A 6 -18.49 -47.93 0.59
N TYR A 7 -17.81 -46.86 0.15
CA TYR A 7 -16.37 -46.64 -0.11
C TYR A 7 -15.52 -47.70 -0.84
N LEU A 8 -14.76 -47.25 -1.86
CA LEU A 8 -13.28 -47.10 -1.82
C LEU A 8 -12.78 -46.65 -3.21
N PHE A 9 -12.06 -45.53 -3.30
CA PHE A 9 -11.25 -45.19 -4.49
C PHE A 9 -9.76 -45.46 -4.18
N PRO A 10 -9.00 -46.06 -5.12
CA PRO A 10 -7.62 -46.44 -4.90
C PRO A 10 -6.58 -45.40 -5.39
N LEU A 11 -5.42 -45.49 -4.74
CA LEU A 11 -4.04 -45.05 -5.05
C LEU A 11 -3.69 -44.63 -6.49
N PHE A 12 -2.87 -43.59 -6.66
CA PHE A 12 -1.78 -43.56 -7.66
C PHE A 12 -0.64 -42.55 -7.33
N SER A 13 0.59 -43.08 -7.47
CA SER A 13 1.94 -42.50 -7.74
C SER A 13 2.53 -41.27 -7.00
N LEU A 14 3.67 -41.54 -6.34
CA LEU A 14 4.84 -40.66 -6.08
C LEU A 14 5.71 -40.55 -7.36
N PRO A 15 6.67 -39.61 -7.55
CA PRO A 15 7.55 -38.95 -6.54
C PRO A 15 7.75 -37.44 -6.77
N PHE A 16 8.60 -36.75 -5.99
CA PHE A 16 9.58 -35.72 -6.41
C PHE A 16 9.99 -34.75 -5.28
N LEU A 17 11.31 -34.70 -5.08
CA LEU A 17 12.17 -33.61 -4.60
C LEU A 17 12.08 -33.10 -3.15
N ASP A 18 13.11 -33.47 -2.40
CA ASP A 18 14.03 -32.57 -1.67
C ASP A 18 13.51 -31.18 -1.30
N GLY A 19 13.29 -31.00 0.00
CA GLY A 19 14.22 -30.13 0.73
C GLY A 19 14.14 -28.63 0.44
N CYS A 20 12.99 -28.03 0.74
CA CYS A 20 12.94 -26.85 1.61
C CYS A 20 11.51 -26.71 2.12
N ILE A 21 11.24 -27.17 3.33
CA ILE A 21 10.04 -26.75 4.06
C ILE A 21 10.21 -25.24 4.25
N ARG A 22 9.61 -24.46 3.35
CA ARG A 22 9.32 -23.05 3.62
C ARG A 22 8.31 -23.08 4.76
N THR A 23 8.79 -22.89 5.97
CA THR A 23 7.97 -22.52 7.11
C THR A 23 7.20 -21.28 6.69
N VAL A 24 5.94 -21.47 6.28
CA VAL A 24 4.99 -20.36 6.22
C VAL A 24 4.85 -19.94 7.67
N PRO A 25 5.34 -18.74 8.07
CA PRO A 25 5.18 -18.32 9.44
C PRO A 25 3.68 -18.32 9.73
N THR A 26 3.28 -19.14 10.70
CA THR A 26 1.97 -19.01 11.33
C THR A 26 1.86 -17.54 11.75
N PRO A 27 0.80 -16.80 11.35
CA PRO A 27 0.64 -15.44 11.82
C PRO A 27 0.54 -15.50 13.35
N THR A 28 1.65 -15.18 14.02
CA THR A 28 1.63 -14.75 15.42
C THR A 28 0.55 -13.67 15.49
N PRO A 29 -0.33 -13.65 16.52
CA PRO A 29 -1.30 -12.58 16.72
C PRO A 29 -0.59 -11.25 16.53
N GLY A 30 -0.81 -10.68 15.34
CA GLY A 30 0.18 -9.82 14.70
C GLY A 30 0.25 -8.52 15.44
N ASN A 31 1.46 -8.00 15.65
CA ASN A 31 1.62 -6.64 16.10
C ASN A 31 0.69 -5.75 15.27
N PRO A 32 -0.29 -5.04 15.87
CA PRO A 32 -1.34 -4.34 15.14
C PRO A 32 -0.78 -3.28 14.16
N CYS A 33 0.45 -2.82 14.38
CA CYS A 33 1.16 -1.92 13.47
C CYS A 33 1.96 -2.63 12.36
N GLN A 34 1.80 -3.94 12.18
CA GLN A 34 2.38 -4.75 11.09
C GLN A 34 1.31 -5.43 10.23
N GLN A 35 0.03 -5.10 10.46
CA GLN A 35 -1.10 -5.70 9.75
C GLN A 35 -1.54 -4.91 8.52
N CYS A 36 -0.96 -3.73 8.29
CA CYS A 36 -1.32 -2.93 7.13
C CYS A 36 -0.85 -3.59 5.83
N THR A 37 -1.65 -3.42 4.78
CA THR A 37 -1.28 -3.80 3.42
C THR A 37 -1.38 -2.58 2.52
N VAL A 38 -0.55 -2.54 1.47
CA VAL A 38 -0.57 -1.42 0.51
C VAL A 38 -1.97 -1.23 -0.09
N GLY A 39 -2.69 -2.33 -0.37
CA GLY A 39 -4.03 -2.30 -0.98
C GLY A 39 -5.13 -1.67 -0.12
N GLN A 40 -4.83 -1.24 1.11
CA GLN A 40 -5.75 -0.45 1.93
C GLN A 40 -5.76 1.04 1.55
N VAL A 41 -4.72 1.51 0.85
CA VAL A 41 -4.62 2.87 0.34
C VAL A 41 -4.79 2.84 -1.17
N THR A 42 -5.69 3.66 -1.68
CA THR A 42 -5.84 3.88 -3.11
C THR A 42 -4.83 4.92 -3.55
N PHE A 43 -3.87 4.54 -4.38
CA PHE A 43 -2.98 5.47 -5.05
C PHE A 43 -3.57 5.77 -6.42
N THR A 44 -4.07 6.99 -6.60
CA THR A 44 -4.77 7.39 -7.82
C THR A 44 -3.78 7.57 -8.96
N PRO A 45 -3.97 6.88 -10.09
CA PRO A 45 -3.15 7.11 -11.27
C PRO A 45 -3.44 8.48 -11.88
N ALA A 46 -2.50 8.97 -12.70
CA ALA A 46 -2.70 10.14 -13.52
C ALA A 46 -3.95 9.97 -14.40
N SER A 47 -4.78 11.01 -14.45
CA SER A 47 -5.99 11.02 -15.25
C SER A 47 -5.79 11.90 -16.48
N PRO A 48 -5.98 11.37 -17.71
CA PRO A 48 -5.86 12.17 -18.93
C PRO A 48 -6.95 13.25 -19.03
N ASP A 49 -8.04 13.11 -18.28
CA ASP A 49 -9.17 14.04 -18.26
C ASP A 49 -8.98 15.21 -17.26
N ARG A 50 -7.93 15.16 -16.43
CA ARG A 50 -7.64 16.18 -15.42
C ARG A 50 -6.26 16.78 -15.68
N LEU A 51 -6.24 18.01 -16.19
CA LEU A 51 -5.01 18.77 -16.38
C LEU A 51 -4.25 18.90 -15.07
N GLY A 52 -2.94 18.64 -15.13
CA GLY A 52 -2.07 18.63 -13.96
C GLY A 52 -2.31 17.44 -13.03
N SER A 53 -3.01 16.38 -13.44
CA SER A 53 -3.06 15.13 -12.67
C SER A 53 -1.79 14.31 -12.94
N ILE A 54 -1.12 13.88 -11.88
CA ILE A 54 0.07 13.01 -11.96
C ILE A 54 -0.15 11.74 -11.13
N ASP A 55 0.68 10.73 -11.34
CA ASP A 55 0.56 9.46 -10.63
C ASP A 55 0.88 9.62 -9.14
N ALA A 56 0.01 9.07 -8.30
CA ALA A 56 0.36 8.78 -6.92
C ALA A 56 1.08 7.43 -6.85
N THR A 57 2.22 7.41 -6.19
CA THR A 57 3.05 6.21 -6.03
C THR A 57 3.45 6.01 -4.58
N HIS A 58 4.13 4.90 -4.30
CA HIS A 58 4.61 4.60 -2.95
C HIS A 58 5.85 3.72 -2.96
N THR A 59 6.60 3.76 -1.86
CA THR A 59 7.66 2.79 -1.57
C THR A 59 7.07 1.47 -1.07
N ASN A 60 7.85 0.39 -1.16
CA ASN A 60 7.47 -0.85 -0.49
C ASN A 60 7.45 -0.66 1.04
N PRO A 61 6.45 -1.19 1.75
CA PRO A 61 6.43 -1.15 3.22
C PRO A 61 7.66 -1.82 3.83
N THR A 62 8.24 -1.19 4.84
CA THR A 62 9.39 -1.72 5.61
C THR A 62 9.15 -1.59 7.11
N ILE A 63 9.75 -2.47 7.91
CA ILE A 63 9.64 -2.41 9.37
C ILE A 63 10.68 -1.41 9.89
N GLY A 64 10.22 -0.39 10.61
CA GLY A 64 11.06 0.65 11.20
C GLY A 64 11.70 0.23 12.53
N GLY A 65 12.51 1.13 13.10
CA GLY A 65 13.16 0.91 14.39
C GLY A 65 12.20 0.84 15.59
N ASP A 66 10.97 1.32 15.41
CA ASP A 66 9.84 1.20 16.32
C ASP A 66 9.10 -0.16 16.20
N GLY A 67 9.49 -0.99 15.24
CA GLY A 67 8.87 -2.29 14.98
C GLY A 67 7.55 -2.22 14.23
N CYS A 68 7.17 -1.05 13.68
CA CYS A 68 5.94 -0.88 12.89
C CYS A 68 6.24 -0.78 11.40
N LEU A 69 5.24 -1.07 10.56
CA LEU A 69 5.36 -0.90 9.12
C LEU A 69 5.28 0.58 8.74
N HIS A 70 6.18 0.98 7.86
CA HIS A 70 6.27 2.32 7.28
C HIS A 70 6.32 2.23 5.77
N MET A 71 5.63 3.14 5.10
CA MET A 71 5.80 3.36 3.65
C MET A 71 5.81 4.86 3.37
N VAL A 72 6.35 5.27 2.24
CA VAL A 72 6.30 6.67 1.80
C VAL A 72 5.37 6.74 0.60
N ALA A 73 4.36 7.60 0.66
CA ALA A 73 3.60 7.99 -0.52
C ALA A 73 4.35 9.11 -1.25
N GLU A 74 4.35 9.08 -2.57
CA GLU A 74 5.17 9.97 -3.40
C GLU A 74 4.35 10.56 -4.55
N CYS A 75 4.45 11.88 -4.73
CA CYS A 75 4.02 12.60 -5.93
C CYS A 75 5.25 13.23 -6.57
N ILE A 76 5.50 12.90 -7.83
CA ILE A 76 6.64 13.43 -8.60
C ILE A 76 6.08 14.11 -9.84
N GLY A 77 6.19 15.43 -9.88
CA GLY A 77 5.80 16.23 -11.04
C GLY A 77 6.89 16.30 -12.10
N ASP A 78 6.53 16.88 -13.22
CA ASP A 78 7.45 17.11 -14.32
C ASP A 78 8.47 18.22 -14.00
N GLU A 79 9.55 18.29 -14.78
CA GLU A 79 10.54 19.35 -14.62
C GLU A 79 9.91 20.73 -14.88
N GLY A 80 10.12 21.66 -13.94
CA GLY A 80 9.53 23.00 -14.00
C GLY A 80 8.12 23.11 -13.40
N PHE A 81 7.55 21.99 -12.94
CA PHE A 81 6.26 21.97 -12.26
C PHE A 81 6.41 21.80 -10.74
N THR A 82 5.42 22.31 -10.01
CA THR A 82 5.25 22.11 -8.57
C THR A 82 4.21 21.03 -8.35
N SER A 83 4.52 20.05 -7.52
CA SER A 83 3.60 18.96 -7.17
C SER A 83 2.85 19.22 -5.87
N PHE A 84 1.67 18.64 -5.79
CA PHE A 84 0.75 18.72 -4.68
C PHE A 84 0.20 17.33 -4.40
N MET A 85 0.19 16.94 -3.13
CA MET A 85 -0.39 15.68 -2.67
C MET A 85 -1.65 15.98 -1.86
N GLN A 86 -2.69 15.17 -2.05
CA GLN A 86 -3.93 15.25 -1.30
C GLN A 86 -4.30 13.86 -0.77
N PHE A 87 -4.72 13.82 0.49
CA PHE A 87 -5.26 12.62 1.12
C PHE A 87 -6.78 12.66 1.14
N ASN A 88 -7.39 11.48 0.97
CA ASN A 88 -8.83 11.24 1.14
C ASN A 88 -9.74 12.26 0.41
N ILE A 89 -9.26 12.82 -0.70
CA ILE A 89 -9.87 13.93 -1.44
C ILE A 89 -10.07 15.19 -0.58
N ASN A 90 -9.39 16.29 -0.93
CA ASN A 90 -9.53 17.59 -0.26
C ASN A 90 -9.22 17.62 1.25
N GLN A 91 -8.65 16.57 1.85
CA GLN A 91 -8.23 16.59 3.28
C GLN A 91 -6.77 17.04 3.47
N GLY A 92 -6.21 17.65 2.42
CA GLY A 92 -4.84 18.14 2.42
C GLY A 92 -3.80 17.03 2.29
N GLY A 93 -2.53 17.42 2.24
CA GLY A 93 -1.38 16.52 2.19
C GLY A 93 -0.26 16.95 3.14
N PRO A 94 0.95 16.39 2.99
CA PRO A 94 2.14 16.88 3.67
C PRO A 94 2.38 18.34 3.25
N VAL A 95 2.34 19.25 4.22
CA VAL A 95 2.54 20.71 4.06
C VAL A 95 1.94 21.25 2.76
N GLU A 96 0.65 21.56 2.84
CA GLU A 96 -0.26 22.05 1.79
C GLU A 96 0.21 23.29 0.99
N ASN A 97 1.38 23.87 1.24
CA ASN A 97 1.90 25.07 0.55
C ASN A 97 3.43 25.21 0.74
N ASN A 98 4.23 24.21 0.40
CA ASN A 98 5.65 24.49 0.15
C ASN A 98 5.81 24.86 -1.33
N PRO A 99 5.90 26.16 -1.70
CA PRO A 99 5.93 26.56 -3.09
C PRO A 99 7.20 25.98 -3.75
N ALA A 100 7.04 25.39 -4.94
CA ALA A 100 8.13 24.93 -5.80
C ALA A 100 8.83 23.61 -5.45
N LYS A 101 8.14 22.61 -4.89
CA LYS A 101 8.69 21.25 -4.86
C LYS A 101 8.13 20.38 -5.98
N ARG A 102 9.04 19.86 -6.81
CA ARG A 102 8.76 18.82 -7.80
C ARG A 102 8.40 17.47 -7.16
N VAL A 103 8.93 17.19 -5.97
CA VAL A 103 8.74 15.92 -5.26
C VAL A 103 8.08 16.21 -3.92
N VAL A 104 6.94 15.56 -3.69
CA VAL A 104 6.21 15.58 -2.41
C VAL A 104 6.18 14.17 -1.86
N GLU A 105 6.68 14.01 -0.64
CA GLU A 105 6.76 12.73 0.06
C GLU A 105 5.92 12.79 1.34
N ALA A 106 5.25 11.69 1.64
CA ALA A 106 4.49 11.52 2.87
C ALA A 106 4.86 10.20 3.56
N PRO A 107 5.59 10.24 4.69
CA PRO A 107 5.75 9.05 5.52
C PRO A 107 4.39 8.64 6.10
N LEU A 108 4.00 7.39 5.84
CA LEU A 108 2.80 6.75 6.35
C LEU A 108 3.19 5.67 7.35
N ASP A 109 2.67 5.80 8.57
CA ASP A 109 2.86 4.86 9.66
C ASP A 109 1.67 3.91 9.73
N CYS A 110 1.93 2.61 9.77
CA CYS A 110 0.91 1.63 10.06
C CYS A 110 0.55 1.66 11.55
N ARG A 111 -0.73 1.84 11.87
CA ARG A 111 -1.24 1.79 13.25
C ARG A 111 -2.58 1.07 13.26
N ASN A 112 -2.71 0.02 14.09
CA ASN A 112 -3.95 -0.73 14.23
C ASN A 112 -4.52 -1.23 12.88
N GLY A 113 -3.64 -1.68 11.99
CA GLY A 113 -4.02 -2.19 10.68
C GLY A 113 -4.50 -1.13 9.68
N GLN A 114 -4.24 0.16 9.94
CA GLN A 114 -4.54 1.26 9.03
C GLN A 114 -3.33 2.17 8.83
N TRP A 115 -3.22 2.78 7.65
CA TRP A 115 -2.16 3.73 7.33
C TRP A 115 -2.51 5.13 7.82
N PHE A 116 -1.53 5.80 8.40
CA PHE A 116 -1.70 7.16 8.86
C PHE A 116 -0.56 8.06 8.43
N TYR A 117 -0.91 9.28 8.01
CA TYR A 117 0.03 10.40 7.95
C TYR A 117 -0.12 11.21 9.24
N MET A 118 0.92 11.27 10.07
CA MET A 118 0.89 11.92 11.39
C MET A 118 -0.25 11.42 12.28
N ASN A 119 -1.41 12.07 12.29
CA ASN A 119 -2.59 11.71 13.09
C ASN A 119 -3.86 11.52 12.23
N ARG A 120 -3.70 11.43 10.90
CA ARG A 120 -4.80 11.31 9.95
C ARG A 120 -4.73 9.96 9.26
N GLN A 121 -5.83 9.21 9.26
CA GLN A 121 -5.93 7.98 8.50
C GLN A 121 -5.90 8.32 7.01
N VAL A 122 -5.14 7.58 6.22
CA VAL A 122 -5.04 7.73 4.77
C VAL A 122 -5.65 6.50 4.12
N ASN A 123 -6.65 6.72 3.27
CA ASN A 123 -7.35 5.70 2.47
C ASN A 123 -7.15 5.95 0.98
N GLU A 124 -6.82 7.17 0.60
CA GLU A 124 -6.56 7.57 -0.78
C GLU A 124 -5.47 8.64 -0.83
N VAL A 125 -4.63 8.57 -1.86
CA VAL A 125 -3.62 9.57 -2.22
C VAL A 125 -3.87 10.00 -3.65
N ASN A 126 -4.07 11.31 -3.86
CA ASN A 126 -4.17 11.94 -5.16
C ASN A 126 -2.99 12.90 -5.35
N CYS A 127 -2.44 12.95 -6.56
CA CYS A 127 -1.35 13.86 -6.88
C CYS A 127 -1.76 14.81 -8.02
N GLN A 128 -1.35 16.07 -7.85
CA GLN A 128 -1.56 17.12 -8.83
C GLN A 128 -0.27 17.91 -9.04
N GLU A 129 -0.17 18.64 -10.13
CA GLU A 129 0.91 19.56 -10.40
C GLU A 129 0.42 20.85 -11.05
N ALA A 130 1.21 21.91 -10.90
CA ALA A 130 0.98 23.19 -11.56
C ALA A 130 2.31 23.78 -12.03
N GLY A 131 2.31 24.43 -13.20
CA GLY A 131 3.50 25.11 -13.71
C GLY A 131 3.92 26.26 -12.80
N ASN A 132 5.24 26.43 -12.61
CA ASN A 132 5.76 27.67 -12.03
C ASN A 132 5.58 28.79 -13.06
N GLY A 133 4.62 29.69 -12.82
CA GLY A 133 4.44 30.91 -13.59
C GLY A 133 5.60 31.90 -13.41
#